data_AF-A0A7S4KVJ2-F1
#
_entry.id   AF-A0A7S4KVJ2-F1
#
_cell.length_a   1.000
_cell.length_b   1.000
_cell.length_c   1.000
_cell.angle_alpha   90.00
_cell.angle_beta   90.00
_cell.angle_gamma   90.00
#
_symmetry.space_group_name_H-M   'P 1'
#
loop_
_entity.id
_entity.type
_entity.pdbx_description
1 polymer ?
#
loop_
_entity_poly.entity_id
_entity_poly.type
_entity_poly.pdbx_seq_one_letter_code
_entity_poly.pdbx_strand_id
1 'polypeptide(L)'
;SLQHWIFTEELCESFPNAKVLWAPPACGEDLANKMPSLADNAILLQNGNLHPDLEARLLEGAPLNMNEFAFFHKPSGVMIVSDAFYGGYREGKTSWFQRLWFKLTKAGSFKAARLPVYRTIRVKTDGDVPTLLASVDSMCDEWEIEKIIFAHGTNPFTEDASITFKKCWYALTEQDTSSSSKVDHSIKPTTANQPQPQPQPQPCR
;
A
#
# COMPACT_ATOMS: atom_id res chain seq x y z
N SER A 1 8.03 0.94 4.83
CA SER A 1 7.42 0.69 3.51
C SER A 1 7.28 -0.80 3.36
N LEU A 2 6.08 -1.32 3.05
CA LEU A 2 5.90 -2.71 2.64
C LEU A 2 6.33 -2.77 1.17
N GLN A 3 7.55 -3.23 0.94
CA GLN A 3 8.18 -3.18 -0.37
C GLN A 3 7.98 -4.52 -1.06
N HIS A 4 6.95 -4.63 -1.90
CA HIS A 4 6.68 -5.86 -2.66
C HIS A 4 7.75 -6.14 -3.73
N TRP A 5 8.65 -5.18 -3.97
CA TRP A 5 9.70 -5.25 -4.98
C TRP A 5 11.05 -5.80 -4.45
N ILE A 6 11.21 -6.07 -3.15
CA ILE A 6 12.52 -6.44 -2.57
C ILE A 6 13.11 -7.75 -3.12
N PHE A 7 12.28 -8.64 -3.64
CA PHE A 7 12.72 -9.92 -4.22
C PHE A 7 12.85 -9.86 -5.75
N THR A 8 12.64 -8.69 -6.37
CA THR A 8 12.55 -8.60 -7.84
C THR A 8 13.88 -8.94 -8.50
N GLU A 9 15.03 -8.60 -7.91
CA GLU A 9 16.35 -8.97 -8.43
C GLU A 9 16.54 -10.49 -8.44
N GLU A 10 16.33 -11.16 -7.30
CA GLU A 10 16.42 -12.62 -7.19
C GLU A 10 15.44 -13.35 -8.16
N LEU A 11 14.24 -12.78 -8.36
CA LEU A 11 13.28 -13.29 -9.33
C LEU A 11 13.77 -13.12 -10.78
N CYS A 12 14.40 -12.00 -11.12
CA CYS A 12 14.96 -11.79 -12.47
C CYS A 12 16.15 -12.73 -12.74
N GLU A 13 16.97 -12.99 -11.72
CA GLU A 13 18.06 -13.98 -11.83
C GLU A 13 17.51 -15.40 -12.04
N SER A 14 16.45 -15.76 -11.33
CA SER A 14 15.81 -17.08 -11.42
C SER A 14 15.00 -17.27 -12.71
N PHE A 15 14.47 -16.18 -13.28
CA PHE A 15 13.64 -16.17 -14.47
C PHE A 15 14.17 -15.16 -15.49
N PRO A 16 15.32 -15.42 -16.14
CA PRO A 16 16.03 -14.43 -16.95
C PRO A 16 15.28 -13.98 -18.22
N ASN A 17 14.25 -14.72 -18.63
CA ASN A 17 13.38 -14.35 -19.75
C ASN A 17 12.12 -13.58 -19.32
N ALA A 18 11.89 -13.44 -18.01
CA ALA A 18 10.76 -12.68 -17.50
C ALA A 18 11.00 -11.18 -17.71
N LYS A 19 9.93 -10.47 -18.08
CA LYS A 19 9.94 -9.01 -18.21
C LYS A 19 9.37 -8.40 -16.95
N VAL A 20 10.03 -7.39 -16.41
CA VAL A 20 9.49 -6.62 -15.29
C VAL A 20 8.60 -5.51 -15.87
N LEU A 21 7.33 -5.48 -15.49
CA LEU A 21 6.41 -4.41 -15.89
C LEU A 21 6.38 -3.33 -14.81
N TRP A 22 6.67 -2.08 -15.17
CA TRP A 22 6.79 -0.97 -14.24
C TRP A 22 5.64 0.02 -14.33
N ALA A 23 5.21 0.51 -13.17
CA ALA A 23 4.39 1.71 -13.12
C ALA A 23 5.23 2.96 -13.49
N PRO A 24 4.63 3.98 -14.12
CA PRO A 24 5.32 5.23 -14.41
C PRO A 24 5.80 5.93 -13.13
N PRO A 25 6.85 6.75 -13.24
CA PRO A 25 7.24 7.67 -12.18
C PRO A 25 6.07 8.57 -11.79
N ALA A 26 5.97 8.89 -10.50
CA ALA A 26 4.97 9.79 -9.95
C ALA A 26 5.59 10.60 -8.81
N CYS A 27 5.13 11.83 -8.62
CA CYS A 27 5.49 12.70 -7.49
C CYS A 27 7.00 12.74 -7.14
N GLY A 28 7.88 12.72 -8.14
CA GLY A 28 9.33 12.90 -7.96
C GLY A 28 10.11 11.68 -7.49
N GLU A 29 9.52 10.48 -7.43
CA GLU A 29 10.28 9.24 -7.25
C GLU A 29 10.03 8.25 -8.40
N ASP A 30 11.00 7.38 -8.67
CA ASP A 30 11.05 6.49 -9.82
C ASP A 30 11.66 5.17 -9.35
N LEU A 31 11.02 4.04 -9.67
CA LEU A 31 11.53 2.72 -9.29
C LEU A 31 12.87 2.42 -9.99
N ALA A 32 13.09 2.96 -11.19
CA ALA A 32 14.37 2.85 -11.91
C ALA A 32 15.54 3.42 -11.10
N ASN A 33 15.31 4.53 -10.40
CA ASN A 33 16.32 5.15 -9.53
C ASN A 33 16.62 4.31 -8.28
N LYS A 34 15.64 3.53 -7.81
CA LYS A 34 15.77 2.68 -6.62
C LYS A 34 16.40 1.33 -6.95
N MET A 35 16.15 0.81 -8.15
CA MET A 35 16.61 -0.51 -8.61
C MET A 35 17.28 -0.39 -10.00
N PRO A 36 18.44 0.28 -10.10
CA PRO A 36 19.08 0.55 -11.39
C PRO A 36 19.50 -0.73 -12.13
N SER A 37 19.84 -1.78 -11.38
CA SER A 37 20.13 -3.14 -11.88
C SER A 37 18.99 -3.77 -12.68
N LEU A 38 17.74 -3.35 -12.43
CA LEU A 38 16.55 -3.88 -13.09
C LEU A 38 16.08 -3.02 -14.26
N ALA A 39 16.60 -1.81 -14.41
CA ALA A 39 16.14 -0.86 -15.42
C ALA A 39 16.29 -1.38 -16.84
N ASP A 40 17.36 -2.13 -17.11
CA ASP A 40 17.62 -2.68 -18.44
C ASP A 40 16.63 -3.77 -18.85
N ASN A 41 15.97 -4.43 -17.89
CA ASN A 41 15.00 -5.52 -18.11
C ASN A 41 13.55 -5.11 -17.86
N ALA A 42 13.33 -3.84 -17.54
CA ALA A 42 12.02 -3.33 -17.22
C ALA A 42 11.35 -2.66 -18.42
N ILE A 43 10.03 -2.85 -18.50
CA ILE A 43 9.18 -2.23 -19.50
C ILE A 43 8.18 -1.36 -18.78
N LEU A 44 8.13 -0.09 -19.17
CA LEU A 44 7.09 0.81 -18.68
C LEU A 44 5.72 0.29 -19.13
N LEU A 45 4.88 -0.04 -18.15
CA LEU A 45 3.53 -0.50 -18.37
C LEU A 45 2.63 0.68 -18.74
N GLN A 46 1.76 0.45 -19.73
CA GLN A 46 0.75 1.39 -20.17
C GLN A 46 -0.64 0.81 -19.94
N ASN A 47 -1.65 1.67 -19.83
CA ASN A 47 -3.04 1.24 -19.78
C ASN A 47 -3.39 0.45 -21.06
N GLY A 48 -4.15 -0.64 -20.90
CA GLY A 48 -4.66 -1.42 -22.03
C GLY A 48 -4.63 -2.93 -21.80
N ASN A 49 -4.85 -3.68 -22.88
CA ASN A 49 -4.85 -5.13 -22.83
C ASN A 49 -3.41 -5.68 -22.96
N LEU A 50 -2.95 -6.41 -21.95
CA LEU A 50 -1.71 -7.20 -22.00
C LEU A 50 -1.92 -8.55 -22.67
N HIS A 51 -3.16 -9.03 -22.62
CA HIS A 51 -3.68 -10.20 -23.29
C HIS A 51 -5.17 -9.93 -23.60
N PRO A 52 -5.81 -10.57 -24.59
CA PRO A 52 -7.25 -10.40 -24.83
C PRO A 52 -8.12 -10.49 -23.57
N ASP A 53 -7.71 -11.35 -22.64
CA ASP A 53 -8.38 -11.63 -21.37
C ASP A 53 -7.85 -10.84 -20.16
N LEU A 54 -6.72 -10.13 -20.30
CA LEU A 54 -6.04 -9.43 -19.21
C LEU A 54 -5.84 -7.96 -19.55
N GLU A 55 -6.55 -7.11 -18.82
CA GLU A 55 -6.43 -5.67 -18.91
C GLU A 55 -5.61 -5.11 -17.74
N ALA A 56 -4.83 -4.08 -17.99
CA ALA A 56 -4.08 -3.34 -16.98
C ALA A 56 -4.49 -1.87 -17.03
N ARG A 57 -4.78 -1.27 -15.88
CA ARG A 57 -5.01 0.17 -15.74
C ARG A 57 -4.25 0.72 -14.55
N LEU A 58 -3.57 1.83 -14.77
CA LEU A 58 -2.94 2.61 -13.73
C LEU A 58 -4.04 3.20 -12.83
N LEU A 59 -3.80 3.16 -11.53
CA LEU A 59 -4.57 3.91 -10.56
C LEU A 59 -4.15 5.39 -10.64
N GLU A 60 -4.77 6.13 -11.56
CA GLU A 60 -4.39 7.52 -11.85
C GLU A 60 -4.66 8.43 -10.65
N GLY A 61 -3.90 9.51 -10.49
CA GLY A 61 -4.01 10.41 -9.32
C GLY A 61 -3.43 9.86 -8.01
N ALA A 62 -3.03 8.59 -7.95
CA ALA A 62 -2.30 8.05 -6.81
C ALA A 62 -0.83 8.54 -6.79
N PRO A 63 -0.28 8.96 -5.64
CA PRO A 63 1.12 9.35 -5.51
C PRO A 63 2.04 8.13 -5.54
N LEU A 64 3.36 8.34 -5.67
CA LEU A 64 4.31 7.22 -5.65
C LEU A 64 4.27 6.43 -4.33
N ASN A 65 4.52 5.11 -4.43
CA ASN A 65 4.23 4.07 -3.43
C ASN A 65 2.74 3.68 -3.36
N MET A 66 1.87 4.36 -4.13
CA MET A 66 0.50 3.97 -4.46
C MET A 66 0.22 4.04 -5.98
N ASN A 67 1.22 4.38 -6.80
CA ASN A 67 1.19 4.36 -8.26
C ASN A 67 1.20 2.90 -8.74
N GLU A 68 0.03 2.28 -8.66
CA GLU A 68 -0.13 0.86 -8.88
C GLU A 68 -0.96 0.61 -10.13
N PHE A 69 -0.63 -0.44 -10.87
CA PHE A 69 -1.52 -0.97 -11.88
C PHE A 69 -2.49 -1.97 -11.25
N ALA A 70 -3.78 -1.75 -11.45
CA ALA A 70 -4.80 -2.76 -11.28
C ALA A 70 -4.85 -3.64 -12.54
N PHE A 71 -4.97 -4.94 -12.35
CA PHE A 71 -5.14 -5.90 -13.45
C PHE A 71 -6.51 -6.55 -13.38
N PHE A 72 -7.17 -6.74 -14.50
CA PHE A 72 -8.47 -7.40 -14.58
C PHE A 72 -8.43 -8.57 -15.54
N HIS A 73 -8.68 -9.77 -15.00
CA HIS A 73 -8.79 -11.00 -15.77
C HIS A 73 -10.26 -11.31 -16.08
N LYS A 74 -10.70 -10.90 -17.27
CA LYS A 74 -12.11 -10.88 -17.72
C LYS A 74 -12.82 -12.24 -17.54
N PRO A 75 -12.25 -13.38 -17.96
CA PRO A 75 -12.95 -14.67 -17.88
C PRO A 75 -13.29 -15.11 -16.45
N SER A 76 -12.58 -14.58 -15.45
CA SER A 76 -12.74 -14.99 -14.06
C SER A 76 -13.33 -13.93 -13.14
N GLY A 77 -13.63 -12.73 -13.68
CA GLY A 77 -14.06 -11.58 -12.89
C GLY A 77 -13.07 -11.17 -11.79
N VAL A 78 -11.78 -11.46 -11.96
CA VAL A 78 -10.76 -11.19 -10.92
C VAL A 78 -10.10 -9.85 -11.19
N MET A 79 -10.18 -8.95 -10.21
CA MET A 79 -9.30 -7.79 -10.12
C MET A 79 -8.10 -8.12 -9.23
N ILE A 80 -6.90 -7.76 -9.66
CA ILE A 80 -5.66 -7.92 -8.91
C ILE A 80 -5.14 -6.53 -8.59
N VAL A 81 -5.06 -6.23 -7.30
CA VAL A 81 -4.58 -4.96 -6.74
C VAL A 81 -3.79 -5.25 -5.46
N SER A 82 -2.50 -5.00 -5.46
CA SER A 82 -1.58 -5.23 -4.34
C SER A 82 -1.90 -4.37 -3.12
N ASP A 83 -1.52 -3.09 -3.13
CA ASP A 83 -1.68 -2.14 -2.04
C ASP A 83 -2.89 -1.21 -2.23
N ALA A 84 -3.49 -1.20 -3.42
CA ALA A 84 -4.71 -0.46 -3.70
C ALA A 84 -5.95 -1.06 -3.01
N PHE A 85 -5.85 -2.23 -2.39
CA PHE A 85 -6.93 -2.79 -1.58
C PHE A 85 -6.42 -3.62 -0.39
N TYR A 86 -7.12 -3.51 0.73
CA TYR A 86 -6.78 -4.18 1.98
C TYR A 86 -8.03 -4.86 2.53
N GLY A 87 -8.34 -6.07 2.05
CA GLY A 87 -9.58 -6.78 2.36
C GLY A 87 -9.76 -7.23 3.81
N GLY A 88 -8.70 -7.18 4.62
CA GLY A 88 -8.73 -7.59 6.03
C GLY A 88 -8.61 -9.10 6.19
N TYR A 89 -8.38 -9.55 7.43
CA TYR A 89 -8.14 -10.96 7.72
C TYR A 89 -9.43 -11.66 8.16
N ARG A 90 -9.80 -12.67 7.39
CA ARG A 90 -10.80 -13.68 7.75
C ARG A 90 -10.07 -14.92 8.26
N GLU A 91 -10.69 -15.61 9.21
CA GLU A 91 -10.30 -16.91 9.81
C GLU A 91 -8.89 -17.45 9.48
N GLY A 92 -8.01 -17.52 10.47
CA GLY A 92 -6.64 -18.02 10.30
C GLY A 92 -5.65 -17.53 11.35
N LYS A 93 -4.41 -18.05 11.28
CA LYS A 93 -3.30 -17.65 12.16
C LYS A 93 -2.73 -16.30 11.71
N THR A 94 -3.34 -15.20 12.13
CA THR A 94 -2.66 -13.89 12.15
C THR A 94 -1.77 -13.80 13.38
N SER A 95 -0.55 -13.30 13.23
CA SER A 95 0.30 -13.03 14.39
C SER A 95 -0.32 -11.92 15.25
N TRP A 96 0.01 -11.87 16.54
CA TRP A 96 -0.44 -10.78 17.42
C TRP A 96 0.03 -9.42 16.90
N PHE A 97 1.23 -9.38 16.31
CA PHE A 97 1.83 -8.17 15.74
C PHE A 97 1.05 -7.69 14.52
N GLN A 98 0.68 -8.58 13.60
CA GLN A 98 -0.17 -8.22 12.45
C GLN A 98 -1.50 -7.64 12.93
N ARG A 99 -2.17 -8.29 13.88
CA ARG A 99 -3.44 -7.80 14.45
C ARG A 99 -3.29 -6.41 15.06
N LEU A 100 -2.23 -6.17 15.83
CA LEU A 100 -1.94 -4.87 16.41
C LEU A 100 -1.68 -3.82 15.33
N TRP A 101 -0.79 -4.11 14.38
CA TRP A 101 -0.43 -3.19 13.31
C TRP A 101 -1.65 -2.76 12.48
N PHE A 102 -2.50 -3.71 12.07
CA PHE A 102 -3.72 -3.37 11.33
C PHE A 102 -4.74 -2.62 12.19
N LYS A 103 -4.87 -2.95 13.49
CA LYS A 103 -5.75 -2.20 14.39
C LYS A 103 -5.33 -0.73 14.49
N LEU A 104 -4.03 -0.46 14.57
CA LEU A 104 -3.50 0.90 14.65
C LEU A 104 -3.59 1.65 13.32
N THR A 105 -3.42 0.96 12.20
CA THR A 105 -3.31 1.60 10.88
C THR A 105 -4.61 1.62 10.08
N LYS A 106 -5.60 0.76 10.36
CA LYS A 106 -6.90 0.68 9.65
C LYS A 106 -8.08 1.14 10.51
N ALA A 107 -7.90 2.22 11.26
CA ALA A 107 -8.93 2.81 12.11
C ALA A 107 -9.64 1.77 13.01
N GLY A 108 -8.84 1.00 13.75
CA GLY A 108 -9.32 0.09 14.78
C GLY A 108 -9.72 -1.32 14.34
N SER A 109 -9.66 -1.65 13.04
CA SER A 109 -10.12 -2.95 12.54
C SER A 109 -9.08 -3.70 11.70
N PHE A 110 -8.70 -4.90 12.15
CA PHE A 110 -7.87 -5.82 11.37
C PHE A 110 -8.68 -6.68 10.39
N LYS A 111 -10.01 -6.71 10.54
CA LYS A 111 -10.92 -7.55 9.73
C LYS A 111 -11.61 -6.79 8.61
N ALA A 112 -11.84 -5.49 8.78
CA ALA A 112 -12.59 -4.70 7.79
C ALA A 112 -11.78 -4.52 6.50
N ALA A 113 -12.46 -4.51 5.35
CA ALA A 113 -11.89 -4.03 4.10
C ALA A 113 -11.75 -2.50 4.19
N ARG A 114 -10.50 -2.01 4.26
CA ARG A 114 -10.20 -0.58 4.43
C ARG A 114 -8.74 -0.30 4.15
N LEU A 115 -8.45 0.81 3.49
CA LEU A 115 -7.08 1.29 3.31
C LEU A 115 -6.47 1.81 4.61
N PRO A 116 -5.18 1.52 4.89
CA PRO A 116 -4.50 2.10 6.03
C PRO A 116 -4.39 3.63 5.95
N VAL A 117 -4.46 4.31 7.10
CA VAL A 117 -4.40 5.77 7.22
C VAL A 117 -3.13 6.35 6.59
N TYR A 118 -1.98 5.69 6.74
CA TYR A 118 -0.73 6.18 6.15
C TYR A 118 -0.72 6.13 4.60
N ARG A 119 -1.56 5.28 3.98
CA ARG A 119 -1.74 5.25 2.53
C ARG A 119 -2.67 6.38 2.08
N THR A 120 -3.78 6.56 2.78
CA THR A 120 -4.80 7.56 2.43
C THR A 120 -4.35 8.99 2.68
N ILE A 121 -3.56 9.26 3.73
CA ILE A 121 -2.99 10.60 3.99
C ILE A 121 -2.15 11.06 2.80
N ARG A 122 -1.27 10.21 2.27
CA ARG A 122 -0.40 10.58 1.14
C ARG A 122 -1.20 10.90 -0.11
N VAL A 123 -2.28 10.18 -0.37
CA VAL A 123 -3.19 10.50 -1.47
C VAL A 123 -3.81 11.88 -1.28
N LYS A 124 -4.23 12.22 -0.05
CA LYS A 124 -4.80 13.54 0.26
C LYS A 124 -3.78 14.67 0.16
N THR A 125 -2.51 14.43 0.51
CA THR A 125 -1.47 15.49 0.57
C THR A 125 -0.69 15.65 -0.73
N ASP A 126 -0.38 14.54 -1.40
CA ASP A 126 0.59 14.48 -2.50
C ASP A 126 0.00 13.94 -3.81
N GLY A 127 -1.25 13.45 -3.77
CA GLY A 127 -1.98 12.91 -4.91
C GLY A 127 -3.05 13.85 -5.46
N ASP A 128 -3.86 13.33 -6.37
CA ASP A 128 -5.03 13.98 -6.95
C ASP A 128 -6.27 13.13 -6.67
N VAL A 129 -6.98 13.49 -5.60
CA VAL A 129 -8.17 12.75 -5.13
C VAL A 129 -9.28 12.70 -6.20
N PRO A 130 -9.69 13.81 -6.84
CA PRO A 130 -10.66 13.76 -7.93
C PRO A 130 -10.28 12.80 -9.07
N THR A 131 -9.04 12.89 -9.57
CA THR A 131 -8.57 12.02 -10.67
C THR A 131 -8.54 10.56 -10.23
N LEU A 132 -8.12 10.30 -8.99
CA LEU A 132 -8.12 8.96 -8.41
C LEU A 132 -9.52 8.36 -8.31
N LEU A 133 -10.50 9.11 -7.80
CA LEU A 133 -11.86 8.61 -7.69
C LEU A 133 -12.49 8.38 -9.06
N ALA A 134 -12.20 9.23 -10.05
CA ALA A 134 -12.64 9.01 -11.43
C ALA A 134 -12.00 7.74 -12.03
N SER A 135 -10.72 7.48 -11.74
CA SER A 135 -10.02 6.27 -12.17
C SER A 135 -10.63 5.01 -11.55
N VAL A 136 -10.91 5.04 -10.24
CA VAL A 136 -11.60 3.95 -9.52
C VAL A 136 -12.99 3.71 -10.09
N ASP A 137 -13.75 4.78 -10.36
CA ASP A 137 -15.09 4.69 -10.92
C ASP A 137 -15.09 4.04 -12.29
N SER A 138 -14.22 4.50 -13.20
CA SER A 138 -14.08 3.91 -14.53
C SER A 138 -13.75 2.41 -14.44
N MET A 139 -12.83 1.99 -13.57
CA MET A 139 -12.54 0.57 -13.37
C MET A 139 -13.76 -0.20 -12.86
N CYS A 140 -14.45 0.32 -11.85
CA CYS A 140 -15.61 -0.34 -11.24
C CYS A 140 -16.85 -0.41 -12.13
N ASP A 141 -17.02 0.58 -13.01
CA ASP A 141 -18.17 0.68 -13.92
C ASP A 141 -17.95 -0.16 -15.19
N GLU A 142 -16.71 -0.33 -15.64
CA GLU A 142 -16.37 -1.06 -16.87
C GLU A 142 -15.98 -2.52 -16.63
N TRP A 143 -15.43 -2.86 -15.45
CA TRP A 143 -15.04 -4.22 -15.11
C TRP A 143 -16.12 -4.93 -14.30
N GLU A 144 -16.52 -6.11 -14.75
CA GLU A 144 -17.38 -7.03 -13.99
C GLU A 144 -16.56 -7.73 -12.89
N ILE A 145 -16.29 -7.01 -11.80
CA ILE A 145 -15.42 -7.48 -10.72
C ILE A 145 -16.23 -8.35 -9.75
N GLU A 146 -15.99 -9.66 -9.80
CA GLU A 146 -16.55 -10.64 -8.86
C GLU A 146 -15.67 -10.81 -7.61
N LYS A 147 -14.35 -10.70 -7.75
CA LYS A 147 -13.41 -10.90 -6.64
C LYS A 147 -12.14 -10.09 -6.79
N ILE A 148 -11.49 -9.84 -5.65
CA ILE A 148 -10.26 -9.06 -5.56
C ILE A 148 -9.14 -9.91 -4.94
N ILE A 149 -7.99 -9.93 -5.60
CA ILE A 149 -6.73 -10.46 -5.06
C ILE A 149 -5.84 -9.29 -4.66
N PHE A 150 -5.27 -9.35 -3.47
CA PHE A 150 -4.49 -8.27 -2.86
C PHE A 150 -3.41 -8.77 -1.92
N ALA A 151 -2.49 -7.88 -1.51
CA ALA A 151 -1.32 -8.27 -0.72
C ALA A 151 -1.61 -8.45 0.79
N HIS A 152 -2.64 -7.76 1.31
CA HIS A 152 -2.84 -7.60 2.75
C HIS A 152 -4.21 -8.02 3.27
N GLY A 153 -4.31 -9.30 3.65
CA GLY A 153 -5.48 -9.91 4.30
C GLY A 153 -5.68 -11.35 3.83
N THR A 154 -6.92 -11.83 3.88
CA THR A 154 -7.28 -13.17 3.40
C THR A 154 -7.83 -13.08 1.98
N ASN A 155 -7.12 -13.67 1.03
CA ASN A 155 -7.55 -13.75 -0.37
C ASN A 155 -8.49 -14.93 -0.63
N PRO A 156 -9.34 -14.84 -1.68
CA PRO A 156 -9.76 -13.62 -2.36
C PRO A 156 -10.85 -12.89 -1.55
N PHE A 157 -11.05 -11.59 -1.82
CA PHE A 157 -12.21 -10.85 -1.31
C PHE A 157 -13.36 -10.92 -2.31
N THR A 158 -14.53 -11.38 -1.86
CA THR A 158 -15.68 -11.71 -2.74
C THR A 158 -16.98 -11.01 -2.37
N GLU A 159 -17.04 -10.32 -1.22
CA GLU A 159 -18.29 -9.71 -0.72
C GLU A 159 -18.50 -8.33 -1.35
N ASP A 160 -19.42 -8.21 -2.31
CA ASP A 160 -19.68 -6.95 -3.03
C ASP A 160 -18.38 -6.31 -3.54
N ALA A 161 -17.53 -7.09 -4.22
CA ALA A 161 -16.14 -6.74 -4.52
C ALA A 161 -15.96 -5.33 -5.11
N SER A 162 -16.62 -5.04 -6.24
CA SER A 162 -16.55 -3.72 -6.89
C SER A 162 -17.02 -2.59 -5.96
N ILE A 163 -18.17 -2.77 -5.31
CA ILE A 163 -18.76 -1.76 -4.41
C ILE A 163 -17.83 -1.50 -3.21
N THR A 164 -17.25 -2.54 -2.63
CA THR A 164 -16.36 -2.41 -1.47
C THR A 164 -15.04 -1.76 -1.85
N PHE A 165 -14.49 -2.05 -3.04
CA PHE A 165 -13.32 -1.36 -3.56
C PHE A 165 -13.58 0.15 -3.70
N LYS A 166 -14.69 0.52 -4.36
CA LYS A 166 -15.12 1.93 -4.50
C LYS A 166 -15.29 2.60 -3.14
N LYS A 167 -15.99 1.97 -2.19
CA LYS A 167 -16.16 2.48 -0.82
C LYS A 167 -14.84 2.75 -0.10
N CYS A 168 -13.83 1.88 -0.26
CA CYS A 168 -12.53 2.06 0.37
C CYS A 168 -11.84 3.37 -0.07
N TRP A 169 -12.00 3.74 -1.34
CA TRP A 169 -11.43 4.97 -1.89
C TRP A 169 -12.29 6.19 -1.61
N TYR A 170 -13.62 6.07 -1.67
CA TYR A 170 -14.53 7.18 -1.38
C TYR A 170 -14.47 7.65 0.07
N ALA A 171 -14.01 6.82 0.99
CA ALA A 171 -13.69 7.23 2.37
C ALA A 171 -12.66 8.38 2.45
N LEU A 172 -11.92 8.68 1.37
CA LEU A 172 -11.06 9.87 1.27
C LEU A 172 -11.86 11.18 1.32
N THR A 173 -13.11 11.16 0.87
CA THR A 173 -13.99 12.34 0.79
C THR A 173 -14.75 12.62 2.08
N GLU A 174 -14.83 11.64 2.97
CA GLU A 174 -15.38 11.84 4.30
C GLU A 174 -14.50 12.84 5.04
N GLN A 175 -15.09 13.95 5.49
CA GLN A 175 -14.40 14.88 6.39
C GLN A 175 -13.97 14.07 7.61
N ASP A 176 -12.71 14.21 8.03
CA ASP A 176 -12.21 13.63 9.27
C ASP A 176 -12.96 14.29 10.45
N THR A 177 -14.18 13.83 10.74
CA THR A 177 -14.96 14.25 11.91
C THR A 177 -14.35 13.71 13.21
N SER A 178 -13.25 12.94 13.12
CA SER A 178 -12.51 12.40 14.25
C SER A 178 -11.08 12.93 14.32
N SER A 179 -10.90 14.24 14.43
CA SER A 179 -9.66 14.80 14.97
C SER A 179 -9.90 16.02 15.85
N SER A 180 -10.51 15.80 17.02
CA SER A 180 -10.22 16.60 18.23
C SER A 180 -9.80 15.71 19.39
N SER A 181 -8.91 14.75 19.14
CA SER A 181 -7.94 14.36 20.16
C SER A 181 -6.57 14.73 19.59
N LYS A 182 -6.12 15.95 19.90
CA LYS A 182 -4.70 16.30 19.80
C LYS A 182 -3.95 15.28 20.65
N VAL A 183 -3.37 14.27 20.02
CA VAL A 183 -2.30 13.52 20.67
C VAL A 183 -1.13 14.48 20.68
N ASP A 184 -0.85 15.04 21.85
CA ASP A 184 0.31 15.87 22.08
C ASP A 184 1.56 15.02 21.82
N HIS A 185 2.26 15.31 20.72
CA HIS A 185 3.55 14.70 20.40
C HIS A 185 4.71 15.34 21.18
N SER A 186 4.44 16.19 22.19
CA SER A 186 5.46 16.69 23.12
C SER A 186 5.88 15.61 24.12
N ILE A 187 6.49 14.54 23.62
CA ILE A 187 7.44 13.80 24.43
C ILE A 187 8.65 14.74 24.57
N LYS A 188 8.64 15.57 25.61
CA LYS A 188 9.86 16.23 26.05
C LYS A 188 10.85 15.11 26.39
N PRO A 189 12.07 15.11 25.82
CA PRO A 189 13.09 14.16 26.26
C PRO A 189 13.30 14.37 27.75
N THR A 190 12.93 13.36 28.54
CA THR A 190 13.34 13.30 29.94
C THR A 190 14.85 13.24 29.90
N THR A 191 15.51 14.32 30.30
CA THR A 191 16.95 14.36 30.55
C THR A 191 17.28 13.17 31.45
N ALA A 192 17.97 12.18 30.89
CA ALA A 192 18.60 11.14 31.69
C ALA A 192 19.51 11.87 32.68
N ASN A 193 19.29 11.65 33.98
CA ASN A 193 20.19 12.13 35.01
C ASN A 193 21.60 11.66 34.65
N GLN A 194 22.53 12.60 34.48
CA GLN A 194 23.93 12.27 34.33
C GLN A 194 24.35 11.37 35.51
N PRO A 195 25.05 10.25 35.26
CA PRO A 195 25.61 9.47 36.34
C PRO A 195 26.54 10.37 37.17
N GLN A 196 26.33 10.40 38.48
CA GLN A 196 27.25 11.08 39.39
C GLN A 196 28.67 10.53 39.19
N PRO A 197 29.70 11.39 39.16
CA PRO A 197 31.08 10.94 39.05
C PRO A 197 31.41 10.06 40.27
N GLN A 198 31.93 8.86 39.99
CA GLN A 198 32.42 7.96 41.03
C GLN A 198 33.56 8.63 41.81
N PRO A 199 33.58 8.53 43.14
CA PRO A 199 34.68 9.03 43.94
C PRO A 199 35.98 8.28 43.61
N GLN A 200 37.06 9.03 43.38
CA GLN A 200 38.38 8.47 43.13
C GLN A 200 38.86 7.65 44.34
N PRO A 201 39.49 6.48 44.11
CA PRO A 201 40.06 5.69 45.19
C PRO A 201 41.22 6.43 45.85
N GLN A 202 41.18 6.52 47.18
CA GLN A 202 42.30 7.03 47.97
C GLN A 202 43.50 6.08 47.88
N PRO A 203 44.74 6.60 47.77
CA PRO A 203 45.93 5.77 47.82
C PRO A 203 46.13 5.21 49.23
N CYS A 204 46.30 3.89 49.34
CA CYS A 204 46.72 3.23 50.57
C CYS A 204 48.11 3.73 50.99
N ARG A 205 48.25 4.03 52.28
CA ARG A 205 49.54 4.28 52.94
C ARG A 205 50.24 2.97 53.28
#